data_AF-A0A7C1L0W9-F1
#
_entry.id   AF-A0A7C1L0W9-F1
#
_cell.length_a   1.000
_cell.length_b   1.000
_cell.length_c   1.000
_cell.angle_alpha   90.00
_cell.angle_beta   90.00
_cell.angle_gamma   90.00
#
_symmetry.space_group_name_H-M   'P 1'
#
loop_
_entity.id
_entity.type
_entity.pdbx_description
1 polymer ?
#
loop_
_entity_poly.entity_id
_entity_poly.type
_entity_poly.pdbx_seq_one_letter_code
_entity_poly.pdbx_strand_id
1 'polypeptide(L)'
;MSKQRICFLQVSDQLLNPDDANNPADNYFKAIWHNMVGEGYYRPEHFWEIPTWIAELSYCLNSPDNELMLYHIDKICPDDCPTPSQHDPLLPDADIYFASVMDCNKETLRTIIQNNPDKQFYLGGYIGQVEFIEYFSDLIVQNGNVIWHNTIKEFCIRHNIDYRYGTDYS
;
A
#
# COMPACT_ATOMS: atom_id res chain seq x y z
N MET A 1 -13.92 11.97 -21.68
CA MET A 1 -13.67 12.28 -20.25
C MET A 1 -12.23 11.89 -19.97
N SER A 2 -11.50 12.62 -19.13
CA SER A 2 -10.18 12.15 -18.66
C SER A 2 -10.39 10.92 -17.79
N LYS A 3 -9.54 9.91 -17.94
CA LYS A 3 -9.53 8.74 -17.07
C LYS A 3 -9.15 9.16 -15.65
N GLN A 4 -9.65 8.43 -14.64
CA GLN A 4 -9.19 8.59 -13.28
C GLN A 4 -7.85 7.86 -13.11
N ARG A 5 -6.82 8.58 -12.66
CA ARG A 5 -5.48 8.04 -12.43
C ARG A 5 -5.37 7.53 -11.00
N ILE A 6 -5.08 6.24 -10.86
CA ILE A 6 -5.02 5.54 -9.59
C ILE A 6 -3.62 4.98 -9.41
N CYS A 7 -2.95 5.40 -8.34
CA CYS A 7 -1.61 4.94 -7.99
C CYS A 7 -1.66 4.01 -6.78
N PHE A 8 -1.26 2.75 -6.98
CA PHE A 8 -0.99 1.81 -5.90
C PHE A 8 0.42 2.03 -5.37
N LEU A 9 0.54 2.23 -4.06
CA LEU A 9 1.79 2.41 -3.35
C LEU A 9 2.19 1.10 -2.70
N GLN A 10 3.34 0.58 -3.10
CA GLN A 10 3.87 -0.66 -2.55
C GLN A 10 5.25 -0.40 -1.94
N VAL A 11 5.34 -0.55 -0.62
CA VAL A 11 6.61 -0.40 0.10
C VAL A 11 7.51 -1.60 -0.20
N SER A 12 8.72 -1.32 -0.67
CA SER A 12 9.71 -2.35 -0.99
C SER A 12 10.14 -3.09 0.28
N ASP A 13 10.36 -4.40 0.14
CA ASP A 13 10.86 -5.23 1.23
C ASP A 13 12.25 -4.79 1.74
N GLN A 14 13.03 -4.11 0.90
CA GLN A 14 14.32 -3.51 1.28
C GLN A 14 14.18 -2.45 2.37
N LEU A 15 13.08 -1.70 2.37
CA LEU A 15 12.76 -0.73 3.44
C LEU A 15 12.16 -1.40 4.67
N LEU A 16 11.47 -2.52 4.49
CA LEU A 16 10.79 -3.22 5.57
C LEU A 16 11.75 -4.08 6.41
N ASN A 17 12.87 -4.54 5.84
CA ASN A 17 13.93 -5.26 6.57
C ASN A 17 15.19 -5.51 5.71
N PRO A 18 16.25 -4.68 5.78
CA PRO A 18 17.49 -4.96 5.08
C PRO A 18 18.31 -6.14 5.67
N ASP A 19 18.15 -6.48 6.97
CA ASP A 19 19.09 -7.38 7.68
C ASP A 19 18.48 -8.43 8.65
N ASP A 20 17.15 -8.58 8.79
CA ASP A 20 16.56 -9.47 9.83
C ASP A 20 16.11 -10.86 9.31
N ALA A 21 16.60 -11.92 9.95
CA ALA A 21 16.21 -13.31 9.72
C ALA A 21 14.80 -13.68 10.26
N ASN A 22 14.21 -12.82 11.11
CA ASN A 22 12.84 -12.96 11.64
C ASN A 22 11.86 -11.97 10.97
N ASN A 23 12.08 -11.69 9.69
CA ASN A 23 11.28 -10.73 8.91
C ASN A 23 9.76 -10.96 9.11
N PRO A 24 9.00 -9.99 9.65
CA PRO A 24 7.56 -10.10 9.80
C PRO A 24 6.82 -10.42 8.50
N ALA A 25 7.29 -9.90 7.36
CA ALA A 25 6.74 -10.26 6.04
C ALA A 25 6.95 -11.74 5.69
N ASP A 26 8.07 -12.32 6.12
CA ASP A 26 8.36 -13.76 5.98
C ASP A 26 7.49 -14.60 6.92
N ASN A 27 7.16 -14.09 8.11
CA ASN A 27 6.19 -14.73 9.01
C ASN A 27 4.78 -14.76 8.39
N TYR A 28 4.34 -13.66 7.76
CA TYR A 28 3.08 -13.65 7.00
C TYR A 28 3.11 -14.64 5.83
N PHE A 29 4.23 -14.72 5.10
CA PHE A 29 4.41 -15.68 4.03
C PHE A 29 4.33 -17.14 4.53
N LYS A 30 5.08 -17.49 5.57
CA LYS A 30 5.04 -18.82 6.18
C LYS A 30 3.66 -19.18 6.73
N ALA A 31 2.89 -18.19 7.23
CA ALA A 31 1.53 -18.41 7.70
C ALA A 31 0.56 -18.74 6.55
N ILE A 32 0.65 -18.02 5.42
CA ILE A 32 -0.22 -18.23 4.25
C ILE A 32 0.14 -19.52 3.51
N TRP A 33 1.44 -19.79 3.35
CA TRP A 33 1.96 -20.96 2.61
C TRP A 33 2.61 -22.00 3.55
N HIS A 34 1.93 -22.33 4.66
CA HIS A 34 2.46 -23.25 5.67
C HIS A 34 2.81 -24.66 5.16
N ASN A 35 2.25 -25.09 4.01
CA ASN A 35 2.51 -26.40 3.41
C ASN A 35 3.71 -26.43 2.44
N MET A 36 4.42 -25.31 2.31
CA MET A 36 5.47 -25.08 1.31
C MET A 36 6.87 -24.97 1.95
N VAL A 37 7.00 -25.36 3.21
CA VAL A 37 8.28 -25.31 3.95
C VAL A 37 9.27 -26.32 3.35
N GLY A 38 10.27 -25.82 2.61
CA GLY A 38 11.41 -26.61 2.12
C GLY A 38 11.50 -26.81 0.60
N GLU A 39 10.47 -26.46 -0.18
CA GLU A 39 10.54 -26.56 -1.65
C GLU A 39 10.99 -25.23 -2.28
N GLY A 40 12.24 -24.81 -2.02
CA GLY A 40 12.95 -23.76 -2.79
C GLY A 40 12.09 -22.70 -3.49
N TYR A 41 11.22 -22.00 -2.75
CA TYR A 41 10.33 -21.00 -3.34
C TYR A 41 11.15 -19.82 -3.85
N TYR A 42 10.98 -19.49 -5.13
CA TYR A 42 11.57 -18.29 -5.72
C TYR A 42 10.88 -17.08 -5.10
N ARG A 43 11.62 -16.37 -4.24
CA ARG A 43 11.26 -15.03 -3.77
C ARG A 43 11.65 -14.05 -4.87
N PRO A 44 10.70 -13.39 -5.56
CA PRO A 44 11.00 -12.28 -6.44
C PRO A 44 11.76 -11.22 -5.64
N GLU A 45 12.87 -10.79 -6.22
CA GLU A 45 13.66 -9.69 -5.73
C GLU A 45 12.78 -8.41 -5.69
N HIS A 46 12.44 -7.95 -4.48
CA HIS A 46 12.25 -6.55 -4.10
C HIS A 46 10.84 -5.97 -3.87
N PHE A 47 9.74 -6.65 -4.24
CA PHE A 47 8.40 -6.01 -4.21
C PHE A 47 7.27 -6.97 -3.85
N TRP A 48 7.06 -7.25 -2.56
CA TRP A 48 6.02 -8.17 -2.12
C TRP A 48 5.00 -7.51 -1.20
N GLU A 49 3.82 -7.20 -1.76
CA GLU A 49 2.63 -6.94 -0.97
C GLU A 49 2.01 -8.30 -0.63
N ILE A 50 2.35 -8.81 0.55
CA ILE A 50 1.58 -9.88 1.16
C ILE A 50 0.86 -9.28 2.34
N PRO A 51 -0.46 -9.44 2.46
CA PRO A 51 -1.37 -10.11 1.50
C PRO A 51 -1.95 -9.23 0.36
N THR A 52 -2.66 -9.88 -0.56
CA THR A 52 -3.02 -9.52 -1.96
C THR A 52 -3.96 -8.32 -2.18
N TRP A 53 -3.92 -7.31 -1.31
CA TRP A 53 -4.89 -6.22 -1.30
C TRP A 53 -4.84 -5.35 -2.57
N ILE A 54 -3.66 -4.90 -3.00
CA ILE A 54 -3.46 -4.15 -4.24
C ILE A 54 -3.87 -5.00 -5.44
N ALA A 55 -3.48 -6.28 -5.48
CA ALA A 55 -3.79 -7.16 -6.61
C ALA A 55 -5.28 -7.48 -6.77
N GLU A 56 -6.03 -7.62 -5.67
CA GLU A 56 -7.49 -7.83 -5.74
C GLU A 56 -8.23 -6.52 -6.04
N LEU A 57 -7.75 -5.41 -5.49
CA LEU A 57 -8.34 -4.10 -5.72
C LEU A 57 -8.11 -3.62 -7.16
N SER A 58 -6.92 -3.86 -7.73
CA SER A 58 -6.60 -3.55 -9.13
C SER A 58 -7.53 -4.31 -10.09
N TYR A 59 -7.84 -5.57 -9.80
CA TYR A 59 -8.78 -6.37 -10.58
C TYR A 59 -10.20 -5.78 -10.55
N CYS A 60 -10.67 -5.33 -9.38
CA CYS A 60 -11.97 -4.65 -9.26
C CYS A 60 -12.00 -3.30 -10.01
N LEU A 61 -10.87 -2.60 -10.06
CA LEU A 61 -10.72 -1.29 -10.69
C LEU A 61 -10.36 -1.37 -12.19
N ASN A 62 -10.16 -2.56 -12.75
CA ASN A 62 -9.78 -2.74 -14.14
C ASN A 62 -10.96 -2.40 -15.08
N SER A 63 -11.04 -1.10 -15.42
CA SER A 63 -12.09 -0.46 -16.20
C SER A 63 -11.47 0.49 -17.22
N PRO A 64 -12.10 0.69 -18.41
CA PRO A 64 -11.69 1.71 -19.37
C PRO A 64 -11.64 3.14 -18.81
N ASP A 65 -12.36 3.41 -17.72
CA ASP A 65 -12.44 4.72 -17.06
C ASP A 65 -11.24 5.00 -16.14
N ASN A 66 -10.45 3.98 -15.83
CA ASN A 66 -9.32 4.06 -14.92
C ASN A 66 -7.99 3.91 -15.65
N GLU A 67 -6.97 4.57 -15.13
CA GLU A 67 -5.56 4.37 -15.44
C GLU A 67 -4.86 3.93 -14.17
N LEU A 68 -4.41 2.68 -14.13
CA LEU A 68 -3.82 2.06 -12.95
C LEU A 68 -2.29 2.11 -13.07
N MET A 69 -1.61 2.54 -12.01
CA MET A 69 -0.16 2.49 -11.90
C MET A 69 0.26 1.87 -10.56
N LEU A 70 1.37 1.16 -10.56
CA LEU A 70 2.03 0.65 -9.36
C LEU A 70 3.32 1.45 -9.15
N TYR A 71 3.46 2.07 -7.98
CA TYR A 71 4.65 2.80 -7.57
C TYR A 71 5.32 2.08 -6.41
N HIS A 72 6.54 1.62 -6.65
CA HIS A 72 7.36 0.99 -5.64
C HIS A 72 8.11 2.06 -4.84
N ILE A 73 7.93 2.04 -3.53
CA ILE A 73 8.66 2.91 -2.61
C ILE A 73 9.88 2.13 -2.14
N ASP A 74 11.05 2.48 -2.66
CA ASP A 74 12.35 1.87 -2.34
C ASP A 74 13.20 2.74 -1.41
N LYS A 75 12.86 4.01 -1.25
CA LYS A 75 13.55 4.98 -0.37
C LYS A 75 12.59 5.93 0.31
N ILE A 76 12.87 6.22 1.58
CA ILE A 76 12.30 7.33 2.35
C ILE A 76 13.50 8.08 2.90
N CYS A 77 13.64 9.37 2.58
CA CYS A 77 14.68 10.17 3.24
C CYS A 77 14.15 10.65 4.59
N PRO A 78 14.82 10.33 5.70
CA PRO A 78 14.61 11.08 6.94
C PRO A 78 15.11 12.53 6.78
N ASP A 79 14.70 13.40 7.71
CA ASP A 79 15.01 14.84 7.77
C ASP A 79 16.51 15.20 7.62
N ASP A 80 17.40 14.23 7.84
CA ASP A 80 18.87 14.39 7.78
C ASP A 80 19.49 14.13 6.39
N CYS A 81 18.69 13.95 5.33
CA CYS A 81 19.20 13.79 3.98
C CYS A 81 19.85 15.10 3.45
N PRO A 82 21.09 15.04 2.92
CA PRO A 82 21.89 16.23 2.57
C PRO A 82 21.38 17.02 1.36
N THR A 83 20.32 16.58 0.68
CA THR A 83 19.79 17.22 -0.53
C THR A 83 18.27 17.40 -0.44
N PRO A 84 17.79 18.66 -0.44
CA PRO A 84 16.37 18.93 -0.27
C PRO A 84 15.41 18.42 -1.33
N SER A 85 15.93 18.13 -2.52
CA SER A 85 15.18 17.50 -3.61
C SER A 85 14.96 15.99 -3.43
N GLN A 86 15.42 15.41 -2.33
CA GLN A 86 15.26 14.00 -1.98
C GLN A 86 14.44 13.79 -0.70
N HIS A 87 13.96 14.84 -0.05
CA HIS A 87 13.32 14.74 1.26
C HIS A 87 12.09 13.84 1.27
N ASP A 88 11.36 13.75 0.16
CA ASP A 88 10.13 12.97 0.07
C ASP A 88 10.11 12.19 -1.25
N PRO A 89 9.55 10.96 -1.29
CA PRO A 89 9.20 10.39 -2.58
C PRO A 89 8.19 11.34 -3.23
N LEU A 90 8.62 12.04 -4.28
CA LEU A 90 7.73 12.74 -5.20
C LEU A 90 6.79 11.67 -5.76
N LEU A 91 5.60 11.56 -5.18
CA LEU A 91 4.61 10.60 -5.63
C LEU A 91 4.29 10.91 -7.10
N PRO A 92 4.15 9.88 -7.95
CA PRO A 92 3.78 10.09 -9.33
C PRO A 92 2.42 10.78 -9.40
N ASP A 93 2.20 11.60 -10.42
CA ASP A 93 0.96 12.37 -10.52
C ASP A 93 -0.26 11.45 -10.74
N ALA A 94 -1.03 11.25 -9.67
CA ALA A 94 -2.28 10.51 -9.65
C ALA A 94 -3.37 11.27 -8.89
N ASP A 95 -4.62 10.93 -9.20
CA ASP A 95 -5.80 11.54 -8.59
C ASP A 95 -6.11 10.90 -7.22
N ILE A 96 -5.83 9.59 -7.08
CA ILE A 96 -6.01 8.81 -5.85
C ILE A 96 -4.80 7.90 -5.65
N TYR A 97 -4.36 7.79 -4.40
CA TYR A 97 -3.32 6.86 -3.97
C TYR A 97 -3.92 5.76 -3.10
N PHE A 98 -3.60 4.52 -3.39
CA PHE A 98 -3.98 3.36 -2.59
C PHE A 98 -2.76 2.72 -1.94
N ALA A 99 -2.89 2.28 -0.70
CA ALA A 99 -1.88 1.44 -0.08
C ALA A 99 -2.53 0.40 0.83
N SER A 100 -1.88 -0.75 0.93
CA SER A 100 -2.21 -1.75 1.94
C SER A 100 -1.32 -1.57 3.16
N VAL A 101 -1.95 -1.42 4.31
CA VAL A 101 -1.30 -1.16 5.59
C VAL A 101 -1.11 -2.47 6.35
N MET A 102 0.10 -2.68 6.81
CA MET A 102 0.57 -3.81 7.58
C MET A 102 1.40 -3.31 8.76
N ASP A 103 1.62 -4.16 9.75
CA ASP A 103 2.48 -3.85 10.90
C ASP A 103 3.87 -3.39 10.49
N CYS A 104 4.44 -3.98 9.44
CA CYS A 104 5.79 -3.66 8.98
C CYS A 104 5.89 -2.36 8.18
N ASN A 105 4.81 -1.88 7.55
CA ASN A 105 4.87 -0.75 6.61
C ASN A 105 4.10 0.50 7.06
N LYS A 106 3.33 0.42 8.15
CA LYS A 106 2.47 1.51 8.63
C LYS A 106 3.24 2.79 8.94
N GLU A 107 4.45 2.69 9.49
CA GLU A 107 5.28 3.86 9.79
C GLU A 107 5.71 4.59 8.51
N THR A 108 6.19 3.82 7.53
CA THR A 108 6.56 4.32 6.20
C THR A 108 5.40 5.02 5.52
N LEU A 109 4.23 4.37 5.46
CA LEU A 109 3.05 4.94 4.82
C LEU A 109 2.59 6.21 5.52
N ARG A 110 2.67 6.25 6.86
CA ARG A 110 2.34 7.42 7.65
C ARG A 110 3.22 8.63 7.30
N THR A 111 4.54 8.44 7.21
CA THR A 111 5.47 9.51 6.80
C THR A 111 5.15 10.03 5.40
N ILE A 112 4.88 9.13 4.44
CA ILE A 112 4.53 9.53 3.07
C ILE A 112 3.27 10.40 3.05
N ILE A 113 2.24 10.00 3.80
CA ILE A 113 0.97 10.73 3.85
C ILE A 113 1.14 12.09 4.51
N GLN A 114 1.93 12.18 5.58
CA GLN A 114 2.28 13.44 6.25
C GLN A 114 2.89 14.45 5.29
N ASN A 115 3.74 13.98 4.38
CA ASN A 115 4.49 14.83 3.47
C ASN A 115 3.72 15.16 2.18
N ASN A 116 2.53 14.58 2.00
CA ASN A 116 1.67 14.79 0.83
C ASN A 116 0.24 15.20 1.24
N PRO A 117 0.06 16.30 2.00
CA PRO A 117 -1.24 16.66 2.58
C PRO A 117 -2.31 17.07 1.56
N ASP A 118 -1.90 17.43 0.34
CA ASP A 118 -2.78 17.81 -0.78
C ASP A 118 -3.28 16.59 -1.59
N LYS A 119 -2.75 15.40 -1.34
CA LYS A 119 -3.10 14.15 -2.05
C LYS A 119 -4.15 13.34 -1.28
N GLN A 120 -5.01 12.63 -2.01
CA GLN A 120 -6.04 11.76 -1.44
C GLN A 120 -5.54 10.31 -1.33
N PHE A 121 -5.59 9.74 -0.12
CA PHE A 121 -5.16 8.38 0.19
C PHE A 121 -6.32 7.50 0.63
N TYR A 122 -6.49 6.36 -0.03
CA TYR A 122 -7.42 5.31 0.35
C TYR A 122 -6.63 4.10 0.82
N LEU A 123 -6.82 3.77 2.09
CA LEU A 123 -6.07 2.74 2.79
C LEU A 123 -6.98 1.56 3.10
N GLY A 124 -6.37 0.38 3.06
CA GLY A 124 -6.94 -0.86 3.57
C GLY A 124 -5.81 -1.77 4.00
N GLY A 125 -6.06 -3.07 4.15
CA GLY A 125 -5.03 -4.04 4.49
C GLY A 125 -5.32 -4.79 5.77
N TYR A 126 -4.28 -4.97 6.59
CA TYR A 126 -4.19 -6.07 7.55
C TYR A 126 -4.05 -5.63 9.00
N ILE A 127 -3.86 -4.33 9.22
CA ILE A 127 -4.10 -3.74 10.54
C ILE A 127 -5.62 -3.56 10.72
N GLY A 128 -6.11 -3.82 11.93
CA GLY A 128 -7.53 -3.65 12.24
C GLY A 128 -7.93 -2.17 12.25
N GLN A 129 -9.23 -1.87 12.08
CA GLN A 129 -9.74 -0.48 12.07
C GLN A 129 -9.36 0.31 13.34
N VAL A 130 -9.35 -0.34 14.51
CA VAL A 130 -9.00 0.31 15.78
C VAL A 130 -7.55 0.79 15.73
N GLU A 131 -6.63 -0.08 15.35
CA GLU A 131 -5.22 0.23 15.22
C GLU A 131 -4.96 1.29 14.15
N PHE A 132 -5.67 1.19 13.01
CA PHE A 132 -5.62 2.20 11.96
C PHE A 132 -6.00 3.59 12.51
N ILE A 133 -7.12 3.69 13.24
CA ILE A 133 -7.55 4.94 13.84
C ILE A 133 -6.51 5.46 14.83
N GLU A 134 -5.99 4.61 15.71
CA GLU A 134 -4.97 5.02 16.69
C GLU A 134 -3.73 5.59 16.01
N TYR A 135 -3.26 4.92 14.95
CA TYR A 135 -1.99 5.25 14.29
C TYR A 135 -2.07 6.41 13.29
N PHE A 136 -3.21 6.60 12.62
CA PHE A 136 -3.42 7.61 11.57
C PHE A 136 -4.40 8.74 11.99
N SER A 137 -4.89 8.74 13.24
CA SER A 137 -5.90 9.70 13.73
C SER A 137 -5.54 11.16 13.48
N ASP A 138 -4.29 11.54 13.71
CA ASP A 138 -3.82 12.90 13.51
C ASP A 138 -3.92 13.31 12.03
N LEU A 139 -3.60 12.42 11.10
CA LEU A 139 -3.71 12.69 9.66
C LEU A 139 -5.16 12.81 9.21
N ILE A 140 -6.01 11.93 9.73
CA ILE A 140 -7.46 11.96 9.47
C ILE A 140 -8.05 13.29 9.97
N VAL A 141 -7.64 13.75 11.16
CA VAL A 141 -8.15 14.97 11.78
C VAL A 141 -7.55 16.25 11.17
N GLN A 142 -6.25 16.26 10.89
CA GLN A 142 -5.53 17.45 10.40
C GLN A 142 -5.80 17.73 8.93
N ASN A 143 -5.76 16.69 8.10
CA ASN A 143 -5.76 16.86 6.63
C ASN A 143 -7.04 16.33 5.98
N GLY A 144 -7.76 15.41 6.62
CA GLY A 144 -8.97 14.79 6.05
C GLY A 144 -8.73 14.01 4.76
N ASN A 145 -7.47 13.76 4.42
CA ASN A 145 -7.04 13.22 3.13
C ASN A 145 -6.81 11.70 3.16
N VAL A 146 -7.16 11.03 4.26
CA VAL A 146 -7.00 9.59 4.45
C VAL A 146 -8.35 8.94 4.71
N ILE A 147 -8.69 7.91 3.95
CA ILE A 147 -9.92 7.12 4.10
C ILE A 147 -9.58 5.65 4.27
N TRP A 148 -10.18 5.00 5.26
CA TRP A 148 -10.01 3.57 5.49
C TRP A 148 -11.17 2.73 4.94
N HIS A 149 -10.82 1.59 4.37
CA HIS A 149 -11.72 0.55 3.90
C HIS A 149 -11.35 -0.78 4.55
N ASN A 150 -12.28 -1.39 5.29
CA ASN A 150 -12.01 -2.65 5.99
C ASN A 150 -11.92 -3.84 5.03
N THR A 151 -12.65 -3.77 3.92
CA THR A 151 -12.63 -4.81 2.87
C THR A 151 -12.70 -4.19 1.48
N ILE A 152 -12.15 -4.88 0.48
CA ILE A 152 -12.27 -4.48 -0.93
C ILE A 152 -13.74 -4.44 -1.36
N LYS A 153 -14.56 -5.36 -0.87
CA LYS A 153 -16.01 -5.34 -1.10
C LYS A 153 -16.68 -4.07 -0.57
N GLU A 154 -16.31 -3.63 0.63
CA GLU A 154 -16.79 -2.36 1.19
C GLU A 154 -16.36 -1.17 0.34
N PHE A 155 -15.09 -1.14 -0.10
CA PHE A 155 -14.62 -0.15 -1.06
C PHE A 155 -15.47 -0.15 -2.33
N CYS A 156 -15.65 -1.29 -2.99
CA CYS A 156 -16.41 -1.38 -4.22
C CYS A 156 -17.86 -0.89 -4.06
N ILE A 157 -18.54 -1.25 -2.96
CA ILE A 157 -19.90 -0.78 -2.68
C ILE A 157 -19.95 0.75 -2.51
N ARG A 158 -19.02 1.33 -1.74
CA ARG A 158 -18.98 2.78 -1.50
C ARG A 158 -18.71 3.58 -2.77
N HIS A 159 -17.95 3.00 -3.70
CA HIS A 159 -17.53 3.65 -4.94
C HIS A 159 -18.35 3.20 -6.18
N ASN A 160 -19.43 2.46 -5.98
CA ASN A 160 -20.30 1.95 -7.06
C ASN A 160 -19.53 1.13 -8.13
N ILE A 161 -18.58 0.33 -7.66
CA ILE A 161 -17.79 -0.62 -8.45
C ILE A 161 -18.37 -2.02 -8.24
N ASP A 162 -18.45 -2.81 -9.31
CA ASP A 162 -18.84 -4.22 -9.24
C ASP A 162 -17.72 -5.03 -8.58
N TYR A 163 -17.95 -5.55 -7.38
CA TYR A 163 -16.97 -6.39 -6.69
C TYR A 163 -16.81 -7.72 -7.40
N ARG A 164 -15.56 -8.07 -7.76
CA ARG A 164 -15.22 -9.36 -8.34
C ARG A 164 -13.97 -9.91 -7.66
N TYR A 165 -14.05 -11.13 -7.16
CA TYR A 165 -12.87 -11.81 -6.66
C TYR A 165 -11.96 -12.19 -7.83
N GLY A 166 -10.71 -11.73 -7.77
CA GLY A 166 -9.66 -11.98 -8.75
C GLY A 166 -8.37 -11.35 -8.26
N THR A 167 -7.23 -11.74 -8.82
CA THR A 167 -5.94 -11.08 -8.55
C THR A 167 -5.33 -10.70 -9.89
N ASP A 168 -4.96 -9.43 -10.05
CA ASP A 168 -4.25 -8.94 -11.23
C ASP A 168 -2.86 -8.48 -10.83
N TYR A 169 -1.85 -9.29 -11.16
CA TYR A 169 -0.43 -9.00 -10.99
C TYR A 169 0.23 -8.55 -12.30
N SER A 170 -0.57 -8.31 -13.36
CA SER A 170 -0.06 -8.08 -14.72
C SER A 170 0.42 -6.66 -14.99
#